data_AF-A0A7C2IW89-F1
#
_entry.id   AF-A0A7C2IW89-F1
#
_cell.length_a   1.000
_cell.length_b   1.000
_cell.length_c   1.000
_cell.angle_alpha   90.00
_cell.angle_beta   90.00
_cell.angle_gamma   90.00
#
_symmetry.space_group_name_H-M   'P 1'
#
loop_
_entity.id
_entity.type
_entity.pdbx_description
1 polymer ?
#
loop_
_entity_poly.entity_id
_entity_poly.type
_entity_poly.pdbx_seq_one_letter_code
_entity_poly.pdbx_strand_id
1 'polypeptide(L)'
;MLKRFLASVGIGAARIDLMLPRETWRAGEEVTGTLRIESGKVNQEVNSVYLQLLVKSRHGSGDDVKHISKILDSVQVSGPLSIRAGDPPREIPVRYSLPVNSPISTRHTKLYLLTGLEISMAADPGDTDPITVRPDWRREAVLRALEEELGF
;
A
#
# COMPACT_ATOMS: atom_id res chain seq x y z
N MET A 1 -12.59 -12.90 27.26
CA MET A 1 -11.33 -12.25 27.69
C MET A 1 -10.13 -12.77 26.89
N LEU A 2 -9.76 -14.05 27.00
CA LEU A 2 -8.56 -14.60 26.31
C LEU A 2 -8.54 -14.37 24.79
N LYS A 3 -9.64 -14.64 24.07
CA LYS A 3 -9.71 -14.42 22.61
C LYS A 3 -9.49 -12.95 22.20
N ARG A 4 -9.91 -11.98 23.03
CA ARG A 4 -9.69 -10.54 22.77
C ARG A 4 -8.23 -10.17 22.97
N PHE A 5 -7.59 -10.71 24.01
CA PHE A 5 -6.16 -10.52 24.25
C PHE A 5 -5.30 -11.14 23.14
N LEU A 6 -5.68 -12.31 22.63
CA LEU A 6 -5.01 -12.94 21.49
C LEU A 6 -5.19 -12.13 20.21
N ALA A 7 -6.39 -11.61 19.95
CA ALA A 7 -6.64 -10.75 18.80
C ALA A 7 -5.89 -9.42 18.89
N SER A 8 -5.72 -8.82 20.08
CA SER A 8 -4.92 -7.60 20.24
C SER A 8 -3.45 -7.79 19.92
N VAL A 9 -2.95 -9.04 19.93
CA VAL A 9 -1.59 -9.38 19.44
C VAL A 9 -1.61 -10.00 18.02
N GLY A 10 -2.72 -9.85 17.28
CA GLY A 10 -2.90 -10.30 15.91
C GLY A 10 -3.46 -11.72 15.72
N ILE A 11 -3.60 -12.52 16.78
CA ILE A 11 -4.07 -13.90 16.70
C ILE A 11 -5.60 -13.95 16.63
N GLY A 12 -6.14 -14.26 15.45
CA GLY A 12 -7.58 -14.30 15.20
C GLY A 12 -8.23 -12.93 15.07
N ALA A 13 -7.42 -11.89 14.80
CA ALA A 13 -7.88 -10.57 14.38
C ALA A 13 -8.53 -10.62 12.99
N ALA A 14 -9.16 -9.52 12.59
CA ALA A 14 -9.64 -9.36 11.22
C ALA A 14 -8.44 -9.32 10.27
N ARG A 15 -8.66 -9.66 9.00
CA ARG A 15 -7.66 -9.53 7.94
C ARG A 15 -8.12 -8.54 6.90
N ILE A 16 -7.16 -7.95 6.22
CA ILE A 16 -7.32 -6.99 5.14
C ILE A 16 -6.42 -7.44 4.00
N ASP A 17 -6.90 -7.32 2.77
CA ASP A 17 -6.20 -7.70 1.54
C ASP A 17 -6.60 -6.71 0.44
N LEU A 18 -5.61 -6.10 -0.22
CA LEU A 18 -5.86 -5.17 -1.33
C LEU A 18 -5.70 -5.90 -2.66
N MET A 19 -6.83 -6.21 -3.29
CA MET A 19 -6.84 -6.86 -4.60
C MET A 19 -6.71 -5.82 -5.71
N LEU A 20 -5.57 -5.86 -6.41
CA LEU A 20 -5.27 -4.99 -7.54
C LEU A 20 -5.50 -5.73 -8.88
N PRO A 21 -6.03 -5.06 -9.92
CA PRO A 21 -6.29 -5.69 -11.22
C PRO A 21 -5.03 -5.90 -12.06
N ARG A 22 -3.92 -5.27 -11.67
CA ARG A 22 -2.61 -5.32 -12.34
C ARG A 22 -1.54 -4.90 -11.35
N GLU A 23 -0.27 -4.91 -11.76
CA GLU A 23 0.85 -4.56 -10.89
C GLU A 23 1.57 -3.26 -11.31
N THR A 24 1.18 -2.66 -12.44
CA THR A 24 1.88 -1.52 -13.05
C THR A 24 0.96 -0.33 -13.33
N TRP A 25 1.43 0.87 -12.96
CA TRP A 25 0.79 2.16 -13.22
C TRP A 25 1.84 3.19 -13.62
N ARG A 26 1.42 4.32 -14.21
CA ARG A 26 2.27 5.49 -14.41
C ARG A 26 2.14 6.48 -13.24
N ALA A 27 3.19 7.26 -12.99
CA ALA A 27 3.11 8.37 -12.04
C ALA A 27 1.96 9.32 -12.44
N GLY A 28 1.12 9.71 -11.47
CA GLY A 28 -0.09 10.49 -11.73
C GLY A 28 -1.34 9.68 -12.12
N GLU A 29 -1.24 8.37 -12.32
CA GLU A 29 -2.38 7.52 -12.70
C GLU A 29 -3.24 7.13 -11.48
N GLU A 30 -4.55 6.90 -11.70
CA GLU A 30 -5.43 6.34 -10.68
C GLU A 30 -5.20 4.83 -10.53
N VAL A 31 -4.92 4.42 -9.30
CA VAL A 31 -4.95 3.03 -8.86
C VAL A 31 -6.37 2.70 -8.42
N THR A 32 -6.99 1.75 -9.12
CA THR A 32 -8.27 1.16 -8.73
C THR A 32 -8.04 -0.24 -8.20
N GLY A 33 -8.75 -0.62 -7.14
CA GLY A 33 -8.71 -1.97 -6.57
C GLY A 33 -9.91 -2.25 -5.68
N THR A 34 -9.91 -3.43 -5.08
CA THR A 34 -10.92 -3.83 -4.10
C THR A 34 -10.22 -4.25 -2.82
N LEU A 35 -10.54 -3.58 -1.73
CA LEU A 35 -10.08 -3.96 -0.42
C LEU A 35 -11.05 -4.98 0.17
N ARG A 36 -10.57 -6.17 0.51
CA ARG A 36 -11.34 -7.25 1.12
C ARG A 36 -10.99 -7.36 2.60
N ILE A 37 -12.00 -7.27 3.45
CA ILE A 37 -11.87 -7.36 4.90
C ILE A 37 -12.55 -8.65 5.37
N GLU A 38 -11.78 -9.55 5.95
CA GLU A 38 -12.26 -10.81 6.50
C GLU A 38 -12.42 -10.73 8.02
N SER A 39 -13.55 -11.20 8.53
CA SER A 39 -13.82 -11.17 9.97
C SER A 39 -12.92 -12.13 10.76
N GLY A 40 -12.55 -11.70 11.96
CA GLY A 40 -11.77 -12.50 12.90
C GLY A 40 -12.64 -13.40 13.78
N LYS A 41 -12.02 -13.92 14.85
CA LYS A 41 -12.69 -14.73 15.89
C LYS A 41 -13.34 -13.88 17.00
N VAL A 42 -13.19 -12.56 16.94
CA VAL A 42 -13.74 -11.59 17.89
C VAL A 42 -14.25 -10.35 17.18
N ASN A 43 -15.21 -9.67 17.79
CA ASN A 43 -15.70 -8.39 17.31
C ASN A 43 -14.60 -7.33 17.46
N GLN A 44 -14.46 -6.47 16.45
CA GLN A 44 -13.48 -5.40 16.39
C GLN A 44 -14.16 -4.10 15.93
N GLU A 45 -13.78 -3.00 16.58
CA GLU A 45 -14.15 -1.65 16.17
C GLU A 45 -12.94 -1.04 15.46
N VAL A 46 -13.10 -0.75 14.17
CA VAL A 46 -12.10 -0.11 13.33
C VAL A 46 -12.37 1.38 13.31
N ASN A 47 -11.39 2.21 13.63
CA ASN A 47 -11.49 3.67 13.59
C ASN A 47 -11.38 4.20 12.16
N SER A 48 -10.45 3.64 11.39
CA SER A 48 -10.23 4.02 10.00
C SER A 48 -9.64 2.86 9.21
N VAL A 49 -9.91 2.87 7.91
CA VAL A 49 -9.19 2.04 6.94
C VAL A 49 -8.33 2.98 6.13
N TYR A 50 -7.04 2.71 6.04
CA TYR A 50 -6.09 3.59 5.37
C TYR A 50 -5.33 2.86 4.25
N LEU A 51 -4.80 3.66 3.33
CA LEU A 51 -3.87 3.25 2.29
C LEU A 51 -2.68 4.22 2.29
N GLN A 52 -1.47 3.70 2.20
CA GLN A 52 -0.23 4.48 2.17
C GLN A 52 0.67 4.06 1.01
N LEU A 53 1.29 5.05 0.37
CA LEU A 53 2.34 4.80 -0.62
C LEU A 53 3.70 4.78 0.10
N LEU A 54 4.31 3.60 0.18
CA LEU A 54 5.64 3.40 0.73
C LEU A 54 6.69 3.34 -0.38
N VAL A 55 7.81 4.03 -0.22
CA VAL A 55 9.01 3.79 -1.02
C VAL A 55 10.09 3.12 -0.18
N LYS A 56 10.71 2.08 -0.75
CA LYS A 56 11.98 1.52 -0.28
C LYS A 56 13.04 1.74 -1.34
N SER A 57 14.12 2.44 -1.01
CA SER A 57 15.20 2.71 -1.95
C SER A 57 16.56 2.45 -1.34
N ARG A 58 17.55 2.17 -2.19
CA ARG A 58 18.94 1.98 -1.79
C ARG A 58 19.86 2.78 -2.70
N HIS A 59 20.75 3.57 -2.12
CA HIS A 59 21.70 4.40 -2.87
C HIS A 59 23.06 4.48 -2.17
N GLY A 60 24.12 4.75 -2.93
CA GLY A 60 25.52 4.67 -2.49
C GLY A 60 26.29 3.53 -3.17
N SER A 61 27.61 3.50 -2.98
CA SER A 61 28.53 2.53 -3.57
C SER A 61 29.56 2.04 -2.55
N GLY A 62 30.07 0.81 -2.73
CA GLY A 62 31.04 0.23 -1.80
C GLY A 62 30.44 0.02 -0.41
N ASP A 63 31.16 0.46 0.62
CA ASP A 63 30.73 0.30 2.02
C ASP A 63 29.66 1.33 2.45
N ASP A 64 29.38 2.36 1.64
CA ASP A 64 28.50 3.49 1.98
C ASP A 64 27.05 3.33 1.48
N VAL A 65 26.52 2.11 1.54
CA VAL A 65 25.16 1.82 1.06
C VAL A 65 24.10 2.26 2.07
N LYS A 66 23.29 3.26 1.68
CA LYS A 66 22.18 3.79 2.47
C LYS A 66 20.85 3.17 2.05
N HIS A 67 20.02 2.88 3.03
CA HIS A 67 18.66 2.36 2.85
C HIS A 67 17.64 3.43 3.27
N ILE A 68 16.66 3.68 2.40
CA ILE A 68 15.54 4.59 2.64
C ILE A 68 14.27 3.74 2.70
N SER A 69 13.44 3.97 3.72
CA SER A 69 12.07 3.46 3.80
C SER A 69 11.19 4.61 4.28
N LYS A 70 10.28 5.10 3.43
CA LYS A 70 9.50 6.31 3.72
C LYS A 70 8.09 6.26 3.15
N ILE A 71 7.10 6.65 3.94
CA ILE A 71 5.74 6.94 3.45
C ILE A 71 5.77 8.25 2.67
N LEU A 72 5.38 8.19 1.41
CA LEU A 72 5.29 9.33 0.50
C LEU A 72 3.93 10.01 0.56
N ASP A 73 2.89 9.23 0.80
CA ASP A 73 1.51 9.69 0.81
C ASP A 73 0.64 8.74 1.64
N SER A 74 -0.46 9.26 2.21
CA SER A 74 -1.37 8.53 3.10
C SER A 74 -2.79 9.05 2.91
N VAL A 75 -3.73 8.14 2.66
CA VAL A 75 -5.14 8.46 2.48
C VAL A 75 -6.03 7.57 3.33
N GLN A 76 -7.15 8.12 3.78
CA GLN A 76 -8.21 7.35 4.42
C GLN A 76 -9.14 6.77 3.34
N VAL A 77 -9.25 5.45 3.30
CA VAL A 77 -10.12 4.69 2.39
C VAL A 77 -11.55 4.63 2.91
N SER A 78 -11.71 4.44 4.23
CA SER A 78 -13.02 4.38 4.87
C SER A 78 -13.00 4.97 6.29
N GLY A 79 -14.15 5.50 6.70
CA GLY A 79 -14.44 5.87 8.08
C GLY A 79 -14.55 4.68 9.04
N PRO A 80 -14.95 4.95 10.30
CA PRO A 80 -15.12 3.92 11.32
C PRO A 80 -16.11 2.83 10.89
N LEU A 81 -15.82 1.59 11.26
CA LEU A 81 -16.70 0.46 11.01
C LEU A 81 -16.53 -0.65 12.04
N SER A 82 -17.63 -1.33 12.36
CA SER A 82 -17.61 -2.52 13.21
C SER A 82 -17.52 -3.79 12.35
N ILE A 83 -16.66 -4.72 12.76
CA ILE A 83 -16.51 -6.07 12.18
C ILE A 83 -16.93 -7.06 13.26
N ARG A 84 -18.03 -7.81 13.04
CA ARG A 84 -18.40 -8.88 13.99
C ARG A 84 -17.74 -10.20 13.62
N ALA A 85 -17.45 -11.00 14.63
CA ALA A 85 -16.87 -12.31 14.44
C ALA A 85 -17.81 -13.21 13.61
N GLY A 86 -17.29 -13.77 12.52
CA GLY A 86 -18.06 -14.65 11.63
C GLY A 86 -18.92 -13.93 10.59
N ASP A 87 -18.88 -12.60 10.52
CA ASP A 87 -19.49 -11.85 9.41
C ASP A 87 -18.85 -12.28 8.07
N PRO A 88 -19.62 -12.30 6.97
CA PRO A 88 -19.07 -12.53 5.64
C PRO A 88 -18.03 -11.45 5.28
N PRO A 89 -17.10 -11.73 4.36
CA PRO A 89 -16.13 -10.75 3.90
C PRO A 89 -16.80 -9.48 3.40
N ARG A 90 -16.24 -8.32 3.75
CA ARG A 90 -16.69 -7.01 3.27
C ARG A 90 -15.72 -6.52 2.21
N GLU A 91 -16.25 -6.04 1.09
CA GLU A 91 -15.46 -5.47 0.00
C GLU A 91 -15.69 -3.97 -0.09
N ILE A 92 -14.61 -3.20 -0.19
CA ILE A 92 -14.63 -1.74 -0.32
C ILE A 92 -13.87 -1.37 -1.60
N PRO A 93 -14.51 -0.71 -2.59
CA PRO A 93 -13.81 -0.24 -3.77
C PRO A 93 -12.82 0.87 -3.39
N VAL A 94 -11.61 0.78 -3.92
CA VAL A 94 -10.53 1.73 -3.67
C VAL A 94 -10.22 2.50 -4.95
N ARG A 95 -10.10 3.83 -4.83
CA ARG A 95 -9.54 4.72 -5.84
C ARG A 95 -8.48 5.57 -5.19
N TYR A 96 -7.25 5.43 -5.63
CA TYR A 96 -6.10 6.14 -5.11
C TYR A 96 -5.35 6.81 -6.25
N SER A 97 -5.23 8.14 -6.22
CA SER A 97 -4.45 8.87 -7.23
C SER A 97 -2.98 8.83 -6.86
N LEU A 98 -2.14 8.16 -7.67
CA LEU A 98 -0.70 8.20 -7.45
C LEU A 98 -0.18 9.63 -7.61
N PRO A 99 0.66 10.13 -6.70
CA PRO A 99 1.27 11.43 -6.85
C PRO A 99 1.98 11.59 -8.20
N VAL A 100 1.81 12.75 -8.85
CA VAL A 100 2.49 13.05 -10.12
C VAL A 100 4.01 13.07 -10.00
N ASN A 101 4.52 13.26 -8.78
CA ASN A 101 5.94 13.21 -8.41
C ASN A 101 6.35 11.87 -7.77
N SER A 102 5.53 10.82 -7.86
CA SER A 102 5.90 9.49 -7.40
C SER A 102 7.21 9.04 -8.06
N PRO A 103 8.17 8.50 -7.27
CA PRO A 103 9.37 7.91 -7.83
C PRO A 103 9.04 6.79 -8.80
N ILE A 104 9.91 6.63 -9.80
CA ILE A 104 9.80 5.56 -10.79
C ILE A 104 10.43 4.30 -10.19
N SER A 105 9.76 3.17 -10.35
CA SER A 105 10.27 1.87 -9.91
C SER A 105 11.50 1.50 -10.74
N THR A 106 12.58 1.12 -10.05
CA THR A 106 13.84 0.68 -10.65
C THR A 106 14.33 -0.61 -9.97
N ARG A 107 15.56 -1.05 -10.28
CA ARG A 107 16.24 -2.11 -9.52
C ARG A 107 16.41 -1.74 -8.05
N HIS A 108 16.70 -0.47 -7.77
CA HIS A 108 17.08 0.00 -6.44
C HIS A 108 15.98 0.80 -5.73
N THR A 109 14.89 1.16 -6.41
CA THR A 109 13.74 1.87 -5.85
C THR A 109 12.48 1.04 -6.07
N LYS A 110 11.84 0.62 -4.99
CA LYS A 110 10.60 -0.17 -4.98
C LYS A 110 9.50 0.63 -4.30
N LEU A 111 8.29 0.55 -4.83
CA LEU A 111 7.11 1.16 -4.25
C LEU A 111 6.13 0.07 -3.81
N TYR A 112 5.39 0.37 -2.75
CA TYR A 112 4.40 -0.52 -2.16
C TYR A 112 3.16 0.29 -1.79
N LEU A 113 1.99 -0.34 -1.88
CA LEU A 113 0.77 0.12 -1.25
C LEU A 113 0.62 -0.64 0.06
N LEU A 114 0.61 0.08 1.17
CA LEU A 114 0.27 -0.49 2.46
C LEU A 114 -1.20 -0.22 2.72
N THR A 115 -1.95 -1.22 3.15
CA THR A 115 -3.30 -0.99 3.67
C THR A 115 -3.38 -1.48 5.10
N GLY A 116 -4.26 -0.88 5.90
CA GLY A 116 -4.43 -1.28 7.28
C GLY A 116 -5.77 -0.90 7.87
N LEU A 117 -6.14 -1.62 8.93
CA LEU A 117 -7.26 -1.33 9.79
C LEU A 117 -6.71 -0.71 11.07
N GLU A 118 -7.03 0.55 11.35
CA GLU A 118 -6.67 1.20 12.59
C GLU A 118 -7.63 0.74 13.70
N ILE A 119 -7.14 -0.05 14.65
CA ILE A 119 -7.95 -0.63 15.74
C ILE A 119 -7.41 -0.14 17.08
N SER A 120 -8.26 0.55 17.83
CA SER A 120 -7.92 1.03 19.18
C SER A 120 -7.41 -0.10 20.08
N MET A 121 -6.21 0.08 20.65
CA MET A 121 -5.62 -0.83 21.65
C MET A 121 -5.39 -2.27 21.14
N ALA A 122 -5.24 -2.47 19.83
CA ALA A 122 -4.88 -3.74 19.20
C ALA A 122 -3.77 -3.52 18.17
N ALA A 123 -3.07 -4.59 17.79
CA ALA A 123 -2.20 -4.57 16.63
C ALA A 123 -3.05 -4.36 15.35
N ASP A 124 -2.71 -3.34 14.58
CA ASP A 124 -3.39 -3.03 13.32
C ASP A 124 -3.13 -4.14 12.29
N PRO A 125 -4.16 -4.88 11.85
CA PRO A 125 -4.05 -5.75 10.69
C PRO A 125 -3.69 -4.92 9.46
N GLY A 126 -2.76 -5.40 8.66
CA GLY A 126 -2.34 -4.71 7.45
C GLY A 126 -1.87 -5.66 6.36
N ASP A 127 -1.77 -5.09 5.17
CA ASP A 127 -1.34 -5.73 3.94
C ASP A 127 -0.32 -4.85 3.21
N THR A 128 0.48 -5.44 2.34
CA THR A 128 1.58 -4.76 1.62
C THR A 128 1.74 -5.31 0.21
N ASP A 129 1.29 -4.53 -0.75
CA ASP A 129 1.34 -4.89 -2.17
C ASP A 129 2.48 -4.17 -2.88
N PRO A 130 3.41 -4.89 -3.52
CA PRO A 130 4.39 -4.26 -4.39
C PRO A 130 3.70 -3.69 -5.64
N ILE A 131 4.08 -2.47 -6.03
CA ILE A 131 3.62 -1.86 -7.28
C ILE A 131 4.80 -1.38 -8.13
N THR A 132 4.62 -1.45 -9.45
CA THR A 132 5.54 -0.88 -10.42
C THR A 132 5.01 0.47 -10.89
N VAL A 133 5.73 1.55 -10.58
CA VAL A 133 5.43 2.88 -11.09
C VAL A 133 6.35 3.18 -12.27
N ARG A 134 5.75 3.47 -13.42
CA ARG A 134 6.42 3.88 -14.66
C ARG A 134 6.44 5.41 -14.77
N PRO A 135 7.37 5.98 -15.57
CA PRO A 135 7.36 7.41 -15.86
C PRO A 135 5.99 7.86 -16.36
N ASP A 136 5.63 9.13 -16.14
CA ASP A 136 4.56 9.71 -16.95
C ASP A 136 5.02 9.85 -18.42
N TRP A 137 4.11 10.21 -19.30
CA TRP A 137 4.39 10.33 -20.73
C TRP A 137 5.46 11.38 -21.08
N ARG A 138 5.58 12.48 -20.30
CA ARG A 138 6.60 13.52 -20.54
C ARG A 138 7.98 12.99 -20.20
N ARG A 139 8.10 12.37 -19.02
CA ARG A 139 9.35 11.79 -18.54
C ARG A 139 9.80 10.62 -19.42
N GLU A 140 8.85 9.78 -19.84
CA GLU A 140 9.10 8.69 -20.80
C GLU A 140 9.67 9.22 -22.12
N ALA A 141 9.09 10.30 -22.68
CA ALA A 141 9.57 10.87 -23.93
C ALA A 141 11.02 11.39 -23.81
N VAL A 142 11.35 12.04 -22.68
CA VAL A 142 12.72 12.50 -22.41
C VAL A 142 13.69 11.32 -22.29
N LEU A 143 13.31 10.25 -21.57
CA LEU A 143 14.16 9.07 -21.40
C LEU A 143 14.41 8.37 -22.75
N ARG A 144 13.38 8.24 -23.59
CA ARG A 144 13.54 7.67 -24.94
C ARG A 144 14.45 8.51 -25.83
N ALA A 145 14.31 9.83 -25.82
CA ALA A 145 15.18 10.70 -26.60
C ALA A 145 16.66 10.55 -26.17
N LEU A 146 16.92 10.40 -24.87
CA LEU A 146 18.27 10.17 -24.36
C LEU A 146 18.86 8.84 -24.86
N GLU A 147 18.09 7.75 -24.77
CA GLU A 147 18.54 6.41 -25.16
C GLU A 147 18.65 6.24 -26.68
N GLU A 148 17.63 6.65 -27.44
CA GLU A 148 17.46 6.32 -28.85
C GLU A 148 18.08 7.36 -29.80
N GLU A 149 18.06 8.65 -29.44
CA GLU A 149 18.52 9.74 -30.32
C GLU A 149 19.90 10.26 -29.94
N LEU A 150 20.24 10.24 -28.65
CA LEU A 150 21.45 10.85 -28.12
C LEU A 150 22.53 9.84 -27.67
N GLY A 151 22.19 8.56 -27.59
CA GLY A 151 23.14 7.46 -27.34
C GLY A 151 23.65 7.36 -25.89
N PHE A 152 22.79 7.69 -24.92
CA PHE A 152 23.07 7.48 -23.48
C PHE A 152 22.79 6.03 -23.03
#